data_AF-A0A183CI24-F1
#
_entry.id   AF-A0A183CI24-F1
#
_cell.length_a   1.000
_cell.length_b   1.000
_cell.length_c   1.000
_cell.angle_alpha   90.00
_cell.angle_beta   90.00
_cell.angle_gamma   90.00
#
_symmetry.space_group_name_H-M   'P 1'
#
loop_
_entity.id
_entity.type
_entity.pdbx_description
1 polymer ?
#
loop_
_entity_poly.entity_id
_entity_poly.type
_entity_poly.pdbx_seq_one_letter_code
_entity_poly.pdbx_strand_id
1 'polypeptide(L)'
;MFLPRPSMTGLFSTAPGEGAKSRRALLLLGVMLLYLTLGAALFSAFEYAQDMRARADIAKKRKLMQRKYNFTVRDFALLERVVVQSIPFAAGAQWQFLGALYFCTVVITTIGYGHSTPITVGGKMFCMLYALGGIPLGLVMFQSVGERINHFIGLALRIIGRWLKRRRDIDWLVHVKSRHLLCISFAIGCATISVATGVFHQRERWTVFDAAYYCMITCQ
;
A
#
# COMPACT_ATOMS: atom_id res chain seq x y z
N MET A 1 5.27 -43.55 -56.55
CA MET A 1 5.23 -42.16 -56.03
C MET A 1 4.70 -42.22 -54.60
N PHE A 2 5.59 -42.42 -53.62
CA PHE A 2 5.25 -42.48 -52.18
C PHE A 2 5.91 -41.29 -51.50
N LEU A 3 5.10 -40.39 -50.92
CA LEU A 3 5.58 -39.27 -50.10
C LEU A 3 5.87 -39.77 -48.67
N PRO A 4 6.94 -39.31 -47.99
CA PRO A 4 7.21 -39.69 -46.60
C PRO A 4 6.36 -38.83 -45.65
N ARG A 5 5.86 -39.44 -44.56
CA ARG A 5 5.15 -38.77 -43.46
C ARG A 5 6.13 -37.94 -42.62
N PRO A 6 5.75 -36.76 -42.10
CA PRO A 6 6.56 -36.04 -41.13
C PRO A 6 6.46 -36.71 -39.75
N SER A 7 7.61 -36.91 -39.11
CA SER A 7 7.74 -37.45 -37.76
C SER A 7 7.28 -36.46 -36.69
N MET A 8 6.29 -36.83 -35.88
CA MET A 8 5.80 -36.08 -34.72
C MET A 8 6.71 -36.21 -33.49
N THR A 9 8.00 -35.88 -33.62
CA THR A 9 8.98 -35.95 -32.52
C THR A 9 9.53 -34.59 -32.10
N GLY A 10 8.98 -33.49 -32.64
CA GLY A 10 9.46 -32.12 -32.36
C GLY A 10 8.65 -31.30 -31.35
N LEU A 11 7.52 -31.79 -30.81
CA LEU A 11 6.59 -30.94 -30.06
C LEU A 11 6.91 -30.76 -28.55
N PHE A 12 7.95 -31.41 -28.03
CA PHE A 12 8.35 -31.32 -26.61
C PHE A 12 9.83 -30.93 -26.38
N SER A 13 10.47 -30.26 -27.36
CA SER A 13 11.72 -29.58 -27.07
C SER A 13 11.43 -28.22 -26.43
N THR A 14 11.15 -28.22 -25.11
CA THR A 14 11.15 -26.96 -24.35
C THR A 14 12.50 -26.28 -24.54
N ALA A 15 12.50 -25.02 -24.97
CA ALA A 15 13.75 -24.31 -25.22
C ALA A 15 14.58 -24.29 -23.93
N PRO A 16 15.91 -24.50 -23.98
CA PRO A 16 16.76 -24.66 -22.78
C PRO A 16 16.72 -23.47 -21.80
N GLY A 17 16.16 -22.32 -22.21
CA GLY A 17 15.91 -21.15 -21.36
C GLY A 17 14.51 -21.06 -20.71
N GLU A 18 13.50 -21.80 -21.19
CA GLU A 18 12.12 -21.74 -20.64
C GLU A 18 11.98 -22.49 -19.32
N GLY A 19 12.60 -23.68 -19.22
CA GLY A 19 12.60 -24.46 -17.99
C GLY A 19 13.31 -23.74 -16.82
N ALA A 20 14.33 -22.92 -17.09
CA ALA A 20 15.01 -22.12 -16.05
C ALA A 20 14.17 -20.93 -15.57
N LYS A 21 13.45 -20.25 -16.48
CA LYS A 21 12.52 -19.17 -16.12
C LYS A 21 11.32 -19.70 -15.32
N SER A 22 10.75 -20.83 -15.75
CA SER A 22 9.65 -21.50 -15.04
C SER A 22 10.07 -21.95 -13.64
N ARG A 23 11.26 -22.54 -13.48
CA ARG A 23 11.81 -22.89 -12.15
C ARG A 23 12.00 -21.68 -11.23
N ARG A 24 12.52 -20.56 -11.74
CA ARG A 24 12.64 -19.32 -10.95
C ARG A 24 11.28 -18.77 -10.53
N ALA A 25 10.29 -18.78 -11.42
CA ALA A 25 8.92 -18.35 -11.09
C ALA A 25 8.30 -19.24 -10.00
N LEU A 26 8.45 -20.55 -10.11
CA LEU A 26 7.98 -21.52 -9.11
C LEU A 26 8.66 -21.33 -7.75
N LEU A 27 9.97 -21.09 -7.74
CA LEU A 27 10.71 -20.79 -6.50
C LEU A 27 10.23 -19.48 -5.86
N LEU A 28 10.04 -18.41 -6.64
CA LEU A 28 9.52 -17.14 -6.14
C LEU A 28 8.11 -17.28 -5.59
N LEU A 29 7.26 -18.06 -6.26
CA LEU A 29 5.92 -18.37 -5.76
C LEU A 29 5.98 -19.14 -4.43
N GLY A 30 6.86 -20.14 -4.33
CA GLY A 30 7.07 -20.90 -3.09
C GLY A 30 7.54 -20.00 -1.93
N VAL A 31 8.50 -19.10 -2.19
CA VAL A 31 8.97 -18.12 -1.18
C VAL A 31 7.86 -17.15 -0.79
N MET A 32 7.07 -16.66 -1.75
CA MET A 32 5.94 -15.76 -1.49
C MET A 32 4.88 -16.44 -0.61
N LEU A 33 4.52 -17.69 -0.92
CA LEU A 33 3.58 -18.46 -0.11
C LEU A 33 4.13 -18.68 1.30
N LEU A 34 5.41 -19.02 1.44
CA LEU A 34 6.05 -19.15 2.75
C LEU A 34 6.00 -17.83 3.52
N TYR A 35 6.33 -16.70 2.89
CA TYR A 35 6.24 -15.38 3.51
C TYR A 35 4.83 -15.03 3.99
N LEU A 36 3.81 -15.30 3.17
CA LEU A 36 2.41 -15.08 3.53
C LEU A 36 1.97 -15.96 4.72
N THR A 37 2.33 -17.25 4.71
CA THR A 37 1.97 -18.17 5.81
C THR A 37 2.66 -17.82 7.12
N LEU A 38 3.95 -17.45 7.07
CA LEU A 38 4.70 -16.97 8.23
C LEU A 38 4.06 -15.68 8.78
N GLY A 39 3.75 -14.72 7.91
CA GLY A 39 3.07 -13.48 8.29
C GLY A 39 1.71 -13.76 8.94
N ALA A 40 0.89 -14.64 8.34
CA ALA A 40 -0.40 -15.04 8.90
C ALA A 40 -0.28 -15.69 10.28
N ALA A 41 0.72 -16.56 10.49
CA ALA A 41 0.98 -17.18 11.77
C ALA A 41 1.40 -16.15 12.84
N LEU A 42 2.29 -15.22 12.48
CA LEU A 42 2.74 -14.16 13.39
C LEU A 42 1.61 -13.20 13.75
N PHE A 43 0.83 -12.72 12.77
CA PHE A 43 -0.32 -11.85 13.05
C PHE A 43 -1.38 -12.56 13.88
N SER A 44 -1.65 -13.84 13.62
CA SER A 44 -2.54 -14.63 14.46
C SER A 44 -2.00 -14.75 15.89
N ALA A 45 -0.71 -15.00 16.07
CA ALA A 45 -0.10 -15.08 17.40
C ALA A 45 -0.19 -13.77 18.19
N PHE A 46 -0.02 -12.61 17.53
CA PHE A 46 -0.07 -11.30 18.18
C PHE A 46 -1.50 -10.80 18.41
N GLU A 47 -2.39 -10.89 17.41
CA GLU A 47 -3.68 -10.19 17.42
C GLU A 47 -4.86 -11.06 17.86
N TYR A 48 -4.80 -12.39 17.68
CA TYR A 48 -5.96 -13.26 17.88
C TYR A 48 -6.51 -13.21 19.32
N ALA A 49 -5.60 -13.25 20.32
CA ALA A 49 -6.01 -13.22 21.72
C ALA A 49 -6.68 -11.88 22.09
N GLN A 50 -6.19 -10.77 21.53
CA GLN A 50 -6.74 -9.44 21.76
C GLN A 50 -8.09 -9.26 21.07
N ASP A 51 -8.24 -9.72 19.82
CA ASP A 51 -9.52 -9.70 19.10
C ASP A 51 -10.61 -10.48 19.85
N MET A 52 -10.28 -11.68 20.36
CA MET A 52 -11.23 -12.49 21.14
C MET A 52 -11.66 -11.78 22.44
N ARG A 53 -10.73 -11.12 23.15
CA ARG A 53 -11.06 -10.33 24.34
C ARG A 53 -11.95 -9.14 24.00
N ALA A 54 -11.62 -8.39 22.96
CA ALA A 54 -12.40 -7.25 22.50
C ALA A 54 -13.83 -7.67 22.12
N ARG A 55 -14.00 -8.79 21.41
CA ARG A 55 -15.31 -9.36 21.07
C ARG A 55 -16.12 -9.73 22.32
N ALA A 56 -15.48 -10.39 23.28
CA ALA A 56 -16.13 -10.76 24.55
C ALA A 56 -16.58 -9.51 25.34
N ASP A 57 -15.74 -8.48 25.40
CA ASP A 57 -16.04 -7.21 26.06
C ASP A 57 -17.18 -6.46 25.38
N ILE A 58 -17.18 -6.39 24.04
CA ILE A 58 -18.26 -5.78 23.26
C ILE A 58 -19.57 -6.54 23.50
N ALA A 59 -19.55 -7.88 23.48
CA ALA A 59 -20.74 -8.69 23.75
C ALA A 59 -21.28 -8.50 25.18
N LYS A 60 -20.40 -8.34 26.17
CA LYS A 60 -20.77 -8.05 27.57
C LYS A 60 -21.39 -6.66 27.69
N LYS A 61 -20.75 -5.63 27.12
CA LYS A 61 -21.25 -4.25 27.10
C LYS A 61 -22.61 -4.15 26.39
N ARG A 62 -22.79 -4.86 25.27
CA ARG A 62 -24.06 -5.00 24.55
C ARG A 62 -25.17 -5.52 25.46
N LYS A 63 -24.97 -6.66 26.12
CA LYS A 63 -25.98 -7.25 27.02
C LYS A 63 -26.30 -6.34 28.21
N LEU A 64 -25.29 -5.67 28.77
CA LEU A 64 -25.47 -4.74 29.88
C LEU A 64 -26.33 -3.53 29.48
N MET A 65 -26.06 -2.92 28.32
CA MET A 65 -26.86 -1.83 27.79
C MET A 65 -28.30 -2.26 27.50
N GLN A 66 -28.49 -3.42 26.87
CA GLN A 66 -29.82 -3.96 26.58
C GLN A 66 -30.66 -4.14 27.85
N ARG A 67 -30.07 -4.71 28.91
CA ARG A 67 -30.77 -4.92 30.19
C ARG A 67 -31.03 -3.62 30.94
N LYS A 68 -30.04 -2.71 30.99
CA LYS A 68 -30.14 -1.44 31.73
C LYS A 68 -31.26 -0.54 31.20
N TYR A 69 -31.46 -0.52 29.89
CA TYR A 69 -32.45 0.33 29.22
C TYR A 69 -33.65 -0.45 28.65
N ASN A 70 -33.74 -1.75 28.94
CA ASN A 70 -34.83 -2.64 28.51
C ASN A 70 -35.09 -2.63 26.99
N PHE A 71 -34.03 -2.58 26.17
CA PHE A 71 -34.14 -2.59 24.71
C PHE A 71 -34.56 -3.97 24.19
N THR A 72 -35.46 -4.00 23.20
CA THR A 72 -35.69 -5.22 22.42
C THR A 72 -34.48 -5.55 21.54
N VAL A 73 -34.34 -6.82 21.12
CA VAL A 73 -33.25 -7.25 20.23
C VAL A 73 -33.28 -6.49 18.90
N ARG A 74 -34.48 -6.19 18.38
CA ARG A 74 -34.67 -5.47 17.11
C ARG A 74 -34.27 -4.01 17.23
N ASP A 75 -34.72 -3.32 18.28
CA ASP A 75 -34.42 -1.89 18.47
C ASP A 75 -32.94 -1.66 18.71
N PHE A 76 -32.31 -2.55 19.49
CA PHE A 76 -30.87 -2.47 19.71
C PHE A 76 -30.07 -2.75 18.42
N ALA A 77 -30.52 -3.69 17.58
CA ALA A 77 -29.89 -3.93 16.29
C ALA A 77 -30.07 -2.75 15.32
N LEU A 78 -31.22 -2.06 15.38
CA LEU A 78 -31.44 -0.83 14.63
C LEU A 78 -30.50 0.28 15.11
N LEU A 79 -30.35 0.45 16.42
CA LEU A 79 -29.42 1.41 17.02
C LEU A 79 -27.97 1.12 16.58
N GLU A 80 -27.52 -0.14 16.66
CA GLU A 80 -26.19 -0.54 16.18
C GLU A 80 -25.99 -0.17 14.70
N ARG A 81 -26.99 -0.42 13.84
CA ARG A 81 -26.93 -0.06 12.41
C ARG A 81 -26.85 1.44 12.20
N VAL A 82 -27.66 2.22 12.90
CA VAL A 82 -27.65 3.69 12.79
C VAL A 82 -26.30 4.25 13.23
N VAL A 83 -25.73 3.73 14.32
CA VAL A 83 -24.40 4.14 14.80
C VAL A 83 -23.34 3.80 13.76
N VAL A 84 -23.32 2.58 13.20
CA VAL A 84 -22.32 2.20 12.18
C VAL A 84 -22.47 3.05 10.90
N GLN A 85 -23.71 3.33 10.49
CA GLN A 85 -23.99 4.16 9.31
C GLN A 85 -23.65 5.64 9.53
N SER A 86 -23.64 6.14 10.77
CA SER A 86 -23.32 7.54 11.07
C SER A 86 -21.82 7.83 11.13
N ILE A 87 -20.96 6.82 11.37
CA ILE A 87 -19.49 6.94 11.41
C ILE A 87 -18.91 7.76 10.24
N PRO A 88 -19.20 7.44 8.95
CA PRO A 88 -18.63 8.20 7.83
C PRO A 88 -19.11 9.66 7.78
N PHE A 89 -20.27 9.97 8.35
CA PHE A 89 -20.80 11.34 8.43
C PHE A 89 -20.23 12.13 9.62
N ALA A 90 -19.63 11.45 10.61
CA ALA A 90 -19.02 12.09 11.77
C ALA A 90 -17.79 12.94 11.40
N ALA A 91 -17.11 12.62 10.31
CA ALA A 91 -15.97 13.37 9.79
C ALA A 91 -16.36 14.62 8.96
N GLY A 92 -17.65 14.98 8.91
CA GLY A 92 -18.15 16.14 8.17
C GLY A 92 -18.49 15.84 6.70
N ALA A 93 -18.62 16.88 5.87
CA ALA A 93 -19.05 16.76 4.48
C ALA A 93 -17.94 16.21 3.56
N GLN A 94 -17.73 14.89 3.59
CA GLN A 94 -16.66 14.18 2.86
C GLN A 94 -16.75 14.29 1.32
N TRP A 95 -17.89 14.65 0.74
CA TRP A 95 -18.10 14.75 -0.71
C TRP A 95 -18.05 16.18 -1.26
N GLN A 96 -17.54 17.14 -0.48
CA GLN A 96 -17.12 18.43 -1.04
C GLN A 96 -15.94 18.23 -2.00
N PHE A 97 -15.68 19.20 -2.90
CA PHE A 97 -14.66 19.07 -3.95
C PHE A 97 -13.31 18.55 -3.45
N LEU A 98 -12.82 19.07 -2.31
CA LEU A 98 -11.54 18.64 -1.74
C LEU A 98 -11.56 17.20 -1.23
N GLY A 99 -12.67 16.76 -0.62
CA GLY A 99 -12.86 15.39 -0.16
C GLY A 99 -13.04 14.40 -1.32
N ALA A 100 -13.75 14.81 -2.39
CA ALA A 100 -13.85 14.04 -3.62
C ALA A 100 -12.48 13.92 -4.34
N LEU A 101 -11.68 14.99 -4.36
CA LEU A 101 -10.33 14.97 -4.92
C LEU A 101 -9.40 14.05 -4.12
N TYR A 102 -9.50 14.10 -2.78
CA TYR A 102 -8.80 13.16 -1.90
C TYR A 102 -9.21 11.71 -2.20
N PHE A 103 -10.51 11.42 -2.33
CA PHE A 103 -10.99 10.09 -2.70
C PHE A 103 -10.42 9.62 -4.04
N CYS A 104 -10.47 10.46 -5.09
CA CYS A 104 -9.86 10.18 -6.38
C CYS A 104 -8.36 9.85 -6.28
N THR A 105 -7.63 10.62 -5.47
CA THR A 105 -6.20 10.39 -5.21
C THR A 105 -5.97 9.01 -4.59
N VAL A 106 -6.69 8.68 -3.52
CA VAL A 106 -6.59 7.40 -2.80
C VAL A 106 -6.96 6.20 -3.68
N VAL A 107 -7.88 6.39 -4.65
CA VAL A 107 -8.22 5.36 -5.64
C VAL A 107 -7.10 5.16 -6.66
N ILE A 108 -6.54 6.24 -7.23
CA ILE A 108 -5.43 6.15 -8.20
C ILE A 108 -4.16 5.59 -7.55
N THR A 109 -3.86 6.00 -6.32
CA THR A 109 -2.69 5.51 -5.57
C THR A 109 -2.90 4.13 -4.97
N THR A 110 -4.09 3.55 -5.10
CA THR A 110 -4.47 2.23 -4.54
C THR A 110 -4.32 2.11 -3.02
N ILE A 111 -4.25 3.23 -2.29
CA ILE A 111 -4.16 3.23 -0.81
C ILE A 111 -5.46 2.73 -0.18
N GLY A 112 -6.61 3.20 -0.67
CA GLY A 112 -7.92 2.65 -0.34
C GLY A 112 -8.32 2.59 1.14
N TYR A 113 -8.11 3.63 1.95
CA TYR A 113 -8.44 3.61 3.40
C TYR A 113 -9.89 3.22 3.77
N GLY A 114 -10.85 3.40 2.87
CA GLY A 114 -12.22 2.93 3.07
C GLY A 114 -13.12 3.78 3.99
N HIS A 115 -12.64 4.89 4.54
CA HIS A 115 -13.46 5.81 5.36
C HIS A 115 -14.51 6.58 4.54
N SER A 116 -14.34 6.68 3.22
CA SER A 116 -15.28 7.35 2.32
C SER A 116 -15.40 6.55 1.03
N THR A 117 -16.55 5.90 0.84
CA THR A 117 -16.84 5.05 -0.32
C THR A 117 -18.16 5.46 -0.97
N PRO A 118 -18.27 5.44 -2.30
CA PRO A 118 -19.51 5.81 -2.99
C PRO A 118 -20.64 4.86 -2.58
N ILE A 119 -21.74 5.43 -2.10
CA ILE A 119 -22.91 4.65 -1.65
C ILE A 119 -23.85 4.37 -2.84
N THR A 120 -23.95 5.32 -3.78
CA THR A 120 -24.84 5.23 -4.94
C THR A 120 -24.34 4.21 -5.97
N VAL A 121 -25.28 3.54 -6.66
CA VAL A 121 -24.96 2.59 -7.74
C VAL A 121 -24.16 3.28 -8.84
N GLY A 122 -24.58 4.48 -9.27
CA GLY A 122 -23.87 5.26 -10.28
C GLY A 122 -22.45 5.65 -9.85
N GLY A 123 -22.26 6.07 -8.60
CA GLY A 123 -20.94 6.39 -8.06
C GLY A 123 -20.00 5.17 -8.01
N LYS A 124 -20.54 3.99 -7.67
CA LYS A 124 -19.78 2.73 -7.69
C LYS A 124 -19.38 2.33 -9.10
N MET A 125 -20.30 2.40 -10.08
CA MET A 125 -19.99 2.11 -11.48
C MET A 125 -18.94 3.06 -12.03
N PHE A 126 -19.06 4.37 -11.75
CA PHE A 126 -18.06 5.35 -12.11
C PHE A 126 -16.71 5.04 -11.47
N CYS A 127 -16.67 4.71 -10.18
CA CYS A 127 -15.44 4.36 -9.47
C CYS A 127 -14.74 3.14 -10.10
N MET A 128 -15.49 2.11 -10.53
CA MET A 128 -14.92 0.93 -11.20
C MET A 128 -14.27 1.30 -12.53
N LEU A 129 -14.96 2.10 -13.36
CA LEU A 129 -14.43 2.57 -14.65
C LEU A 129 -13.23 3.51 -14.46
N TYR A 130 -13.32 4.40 -13.47
CA TYR A 130 -12.26 5.33 -13.11
C TYR A 130 -10.99 4.60 -12.64
N ALA A 131 -11.12 3.58 -11.80
CA ALA A 131 -9.98 2.79 -11.33
C ALA A 131 -9.29 2.03 -12.47
N LEU A 132 -10.05 1.51 -13.44
CA LEU A 132 -9.51 0.75 -14.58
C LEU A 132 -8.50 1.57 -15.41
N GLY A 133 -8.81 2.84 -15.69
CA GLY A 133 -7.90 3.74 -16.42
C GLY A 133 -6.93 4.49 -15.51
N GLY A 134 -7.39 4.85 -14.31
CA GLY A 134 -6.64 5.65 -13.35
C GLY A 134 -5.43 4.94 -12.75
N ILE A 135 -5.56 3.65 -12.42
CA ILE A 135 -4.45 2.88 -11.81
C ILE A 135 -3.26 2.74 -12.78
N PRO A 136 -3.43 2.27 -14.04
CA PRO A 136 -2.31 2.21 -14.99
C PRO A 136 -1.68 3.57 -15.26
N LEU A 137 -2.49 4.61 -15.43
CA LEU A 137 -2.01 5.98 -15.65
C LEU A 137 -1.21 6.48 -14.44
N GLY A 138 -1.71 6.24 -13.23
CA GLY A 138 -1.04 6.55 -11.98
C GLY A 138 0.30 5.85 -11.87
N LEU A 139 0.36 4.55 -12.14
CA LEU A 139 1.60 3.77 -12.12
C LEU A 139 2.65 4.31 -13.11
N VAL A 140 2.27 4.62 -14.35
CA VAL A 140 3.18 5.20 -15.35
C VAL A 140 3.67 6.59 -14.93
N MET A 141 2.79 7.41 -14.35
CA MET A 141 3.15 8.72 -13.81
C MET A 141 4.13 8.59 -12.64
N PHE A 142 3.88 7.68 -11.69
CA PHE A 142 4.78 7.43 -10.56
C PHE A 142 6.15 6.92 -11.00
N GLN A 143 6.20 6.02 -11.99
CA GLN A 143 7.46 5.56 -12.59
C GLN A 143 8.21 6.73 -13.23
N SER A 144 7.53 7.53 -14.05
CA SER A 144 8.13 8.71 -14.72
C SER A 144 8.66 9.73 -13.72
N VAL A 145 7.93 9.99 -12.63
CA VAL A 145 8.37 10.88 -11.55
C VAL A 145 9.56 10.29 -10.80
N GLY A 146 9.54 8.99 -10.48
CA GLY A 146 10.64 8.30 -9.82
C GLY A 146 11.94 8.33 -10.63
N GLU A 147 11.87 8.12 -11.94
CA GLU A 147 13.02 8.24 -12.85
C GLU A 147 13.59 9.67 -12.87
N ARG A 148 12.72 10.68 -12.95
CA ARG A 148 13.13 12.09 -12.89
C ARG A 148 13.81 12.41 -11.56
N ILE A 149 13.25 11.99 -10.43
CA ILE A 149 13.84 12.19 -9.10
C ILE A 149 15.23 11.54 -9.04
N ASN A 150 15.36 10.28 -9.48
CA ASN A 150 16.66 9.59 -9.50
C ASN A 150 17.68 10.30 -10.40
N HIS A 151 17.25 10.82 -11.56
CA HIS A 151 18.10 11.63 -12.43
C HIS A 151 18.57 12.92 -11.75
N PHE A 152 17.65 13.65 -11.09
CA PHE A 152 17.98 14.86 -10.33
C PHE A 152 18.95 14.58 -9.18
N ILE A 153 18.74 13.49 -8.42
CA ILE A 153 19.66 13.04 -7.37
C ILE A 153 21.05 12.78 -7.96
N GLY A 154 21.12 12.07 -9.08
CA GLY A 154 22.38 11.80 -9.78
C GLY A 154 23.09 13.09 -10.22
N LEU A 155 22.36 14.06 -10.76
CA LEU A 155 22.92 15.37 -11.14
C LEU A 155 23.44 16.14 -9.93
N ALA A 156 22.65 16.21 -8.86
CA ALA A 156 23.04 16.87 -7.61
C ALA A 156 24.32 16.28 -7.03
N LEU A 157 24.42 14.94 -6.98
CA LEU A 157 25.63 14.25 -6.51
C LEU A 157 26.85 14.55 -7.37
N ARG A 158 26.70 14.62 -8.70
CA ARG A 158 27.81 14.99 -9.60
C ARG A 158 28.25 16.44 -9.41
N ILE A 159 27.34 17.37 -9.14
CA ILE A 159 27.67 18.77 -8.86
C ILE A 159 28.42 18.86 -7.53
N ILE A 160 27.87 18.25 -6.48
CA ILE A 160 28.46 18.20 -5.15
C ILE A 160 29.83 17.52 -5.20
N GLY A 161 29.96 16.39 -5.91
CA GLY A 161 31.22 15.67 -6.06
C GLY A 161 32.30 16.48 -6.78
N ARG A 162 31.94 17.24 -7.83
CA ARG A 162 32.89 18.16 -8.49
C ARG A 162 33.31 19.31 -7.58
N TRP A 163 32.40 19.86 -6.80
CA TRP A 163 32.70 20.91 -5.83
C TRP A 163 33.60 20.42 -4.70
N LEU A 164 33.31 19.23 -4.14
CA LEU A 164 34.11 18.61 -3.09
C LEU A 164 35.48 18.17 -3.59
N LYS A 165 35.59 17.60 -4.81
CA LYS A 165 36.89 17.26 -5.42
C LYS A 165 37.79 18.50 -5.50
N ARG A 166 37.23 19.64 -5.94
CA ARG A 166 37.97 20.90 -6.04
C ARG A 166 38.45 21.43 -4.67
N ARG A 167 37.79 21.06 -3.56
CA ARG A 167 38.13 21.55 -2.21
C ARG A 167 38.94 20.57 -1.36
N ARG A 168 38.76 19.25 -1.51
CA ARG A 168 39.34 18.23 -0.61
C ARG A 168 39.90 16.99 -1.32
N ASP A 169 40.04 17.01 -2.64
CA ASP A 169 40.56 15.90 -3.47
C ASP A 169 39.88 14.54 -3.21
N ILE A 170 38.57 14.58 -2.97
CA ILE A 170 37.76 13.41 -2.69
C ILE A 170 37.23 12.81 -4.01
N ASP A 171 37.83 11.72 -4.48
CA ASP A 171 37.54 11.10 -5.78
C ASP A 171 36.34 10.13 -5.80
N TRP A 172 35.94 9.59 -4.65
CA TRP A 172 34.89 8.57 -4.57
C TRP A 172 33.48 9.11 -4.88
N LEU A 173 33.26 10.43 -4.80
CA LEU A 173 31.97 11.06 -5.09
C LEU A 173 31.72 11.32 -6.58
N VAL A 174 32.77 11.29 -7.42
CA VAL A 174 32.67 11.49 -8.87
C VAL A 174 32.14 10.21 -9.56
N HIS A 175 32.44 9.05 -8.99
CA HIS A 175 32.03 7.74 -9.51
C HIS A 175 30.75 7.25 -8.81
N VAL A 176 29.61 7.85 -9.16
CA VAL A 176 28.31 7.44 -8.62
C VAL A 176 27.94 6.05 -9.12
N LYS A 177 28.16 5.02 -8.27
CA LYS A 177 27.66 3.65 -8.50
C LYS A 177 26.18 3.55 -8.14
N SER A 178 25.45 2.61 -8.75
CA SER A 178 24.02 2.36 -8.49
C SER A 178 23.69 2.12 -7.01
N ARG A 179 24.64 1.61 -6.22
CA ARG A 179 24.50 1.40 -4.77
C ARG A 179 24.32 2.71 -4.00
N HIS A 180 25.05 3.77 -4.36
CA HIS A 180 24.92 5.06 -3.68
C HIS A 180 23.57 5.73 -3.98
N LEU A 181 23.10 5.60 -5.23
CA LEU A 181 21.77 6.10 -5.61
C LEU A 181 20.68 5.40 -4.81
N LEU A 182 20.76 4.07 -4.66
CA LEU A 182 19.82 3.31 -3.84
C LEU A 182 19.83 3.74 -2.37
N CYS A 183 21.01 3.88 -1.76
CA CYS A 183 21.14 4.33 -0.37
C CYS A 183 20.58 5.74 -0.16
N ILE A 184 20.81 6.66 -1.10
CA ILE A 184 20.34 8.04 -1.00
C ILE A 184 18.82 8.11 -1.20
N SER A 185 18.26 7.40 -2.18
CA SER A 185 16.81 7.34 -2.37
C SER A 185 16.11 6.73 -1.14
N PHE A 186 16.71 5.70 -0.53
CA PHE A 186 16.22 5.13 0.74
C PHE A 186 16.30 6.15 1.89
N ALA A 187 17.41 6.87 2.04
CA ALA A 187 17.57 7.89 3.06
C ALA A 187 16.56 9.05 2.90
N ILE A 188 16.30 9.48 1.65
CA ILE A 188 15.26 10.47 1.34
C ILE A 188 13.89 9.93 1.76
N GLY A 189 13.56 8.67 1.43
CA GLY A 189 12.33 8.02 1.87
C GLY A 189 12.17 8.04 3.40
N CYS A 190 13.18 7.60 4.15
CA CYS A 190 13.17 7.65 5.61
C CYS A 190 13.02 9.07 6.18
N ALA A 191 13.67 10.05 5.56
CA ALA A 191 13.55 11.45 5.95
C ALA A 191 12.12 11.97 5.71
N THR A 192 11.50 11.65 4.56
CA THR A 192 10.11 12.04 4.28
C THR A 192 9.13 11.43 5.27
N ILE A 193 9.29 10.16 5.63
CA ILE A 193 8.46 9.50 6.65
C ILE A 193 8.65 10.14 8.02
N SER A 194 9.90 10.44 8.41
CA SER A 194 10.20 11.10 9.69
C SER A 194 9.56 12.48 9.80
N VAL A 195 9.67 13.30 8.74
CA VAL A 195 9.06 14.64 8.69
C VAL A 195 7.53 14.52 8.74
N ALA A 196 6.95 13.63 7.94
CA ALA A 196 5.50 13.40 7.94
C ALA A 196 4.99 12.95 9.31
N THR A 197 5.71 12.03 9.97
CA THR A 197 5.41 11.57 11.33
C THR A 197 5.37 12.74 12.31
N GLY A 198 6.35 13.64 12.27
CA GLY A 198 6.38 14.83 13.11
C GLY A 198 5.18 15.75 12.87
N VAL A 199 4.78 15.95 11.62
CA VAL A 199 3.61 16.77 11.26
C VAL A 199 2.31 16.13 11.75
N PHE A 200 2.09 14.84 11.52
CA PHE A 200 0.86 14.16 11.95
C PHE A 200 0.76 14.04 13.47
N HIS A 201 1.88 13.80 14.15
CA HIS A 201 1.94 13.82 15.61
C HIS A 201 1.44 15.16 16.19
N GLN A 202 1.85 16.29 15.59
CA GLN A 202 1.43 17.62 16.03
C GLN A 202 -0.01 17.97 15.64
N ARG A 203 -0.44 17.61 14.43
CA ARG A 203 -1.76 17.96 13.88
C ARG A 203 -2.89 17.11 14.48
N GLU A 204 -2.71 15.79 14.50
CA GLU A 204 -3.76 14.82 14.85
C GLU A 204 -3.69 14.37 16.32
N ARG A 205 -2.68 14.84 17.08
CA ARG A 205 -2.42 14.46 18.48
C ARG A 205 -2.27 12.94 18.69
N TRP A 206 -1.89 12.22 17.64
CA TRP A 206 -1.59 10.79 17.70
C TRP A 206 -0.27 10.53 18.41
N THR A 207 -0.03 9.30 18.87
CA THR A 207 1.30 8.94 19.37
C THR A 207 2.31 8.95 18.21
N VAL A 208 3.60 9.15 18.51
CA VAL A 208 4.65 9.11 17.46
C VAL A 208 4.63 7.75 16.74
N PHE A 209 4.33 6.68 17.47
CA PHE A 209 4.23 5.33 16.90
C PHE A 209 3.07 5.21 15.92
N ASP A 210 1.87 5.67 16.29
CA ASP A 210 0.69 5.61 15.42
C ASP A 210 0.86 6.49 14.18
N ALA A 211 1.46 7.66 14.34
CA ALA A 211 1.76 8.56 13.22
C ALA A 211 2.80 7.94 12.26
N ALA A 212 3.85 7.31 12.80
CA ALA A 212 4.85 6.62 11.98
C ALA A 212 4.26 5.40 11.26
N TYR A 213 3.42 4.62 11.95
CA TYR A 213 2.68 3.50 11.38
C TYR A 213 1.79 3.98 10.22
N TYR A 214 1.00 5.04 10.45
CA TYR A 214 0.16 5.64 9.41
C TYR A 214 0.98 6.04 8.18
N CYS A 215 2.08 6.78 8.37
CA CYS A 215 2.94 7.20 7.26
C CYS A 215 3.58 6.03 6.51
N MET A 216 4.02 4.97 7.21
CA MET A 216 4.57 3.79 6.55
C MET A 216 3.54 3.07 5.70
N ILE A 217 2.34 2.81 6.23
CA ILE A 217 1.27 2.13 5.48
C ILE A 217 0.80 2.97 4.27
N THR A 218 0.81 4.30 4.40
CA THR A 218 0.46 5.22 3.30
C THR A 218 1.46 5.17 2.15
N CYS A 219 2.75 4.99 2.47
CA CYS A 219 3.86 5.15 1.52
C CYS A 219 4.45 3.81 1.01
N GLN A 220 3.86 2.67 1.38
CA GLN A 220 4.33 1.33 1.01
C GLN A 220 4.30 1.04 -0.50
#